data_AF-Q4SQR0-F1
#
_entry.id   AF-Q4SQR0-F1
#
_cell.length_a   1.000
_cell.length_b   1.000
_cell.length_c   1.000
_cell.angle_alpha   90.00
_cell.angle_beta   90.00
_cell.angle_gamma   90.00
#
_symmetry.space_group_name_H-M   'P 1'
#
loop_
_entity.id
_entity.type
_entity.pdbx_description
1 polymer ?
#
loop_
_entity_poly.entity_id
_entity_poly.type
_entity_poly.pdbx_seq_one_letter_code
_entity_poly.pdbx_strand_id
1 'polypeptide(L)'
;MEPEQERPEDQMEEEDRGAEPHTCVTEPHVMEEDEEDEAYCVDGYPSELFRALKDFRDASLLTDLTLSTADGASLQVHAAVLAAVSSHLRHRLRERTEDSSRIHICLGPEVDAVGLAAVVEFAYAGVVSALDPDTVQRVEAAAGTLGACRVVELCRRPGRGEGEPEKPGDRQKEEQEVTLRAIEKMRSDKVGCDVVLEAIGGSLHGE
;
A
#
# COMPACT_ATOMS: atom_id res chain seq x y z
N MET A 1 0.88 -93.58 -41.97
CA MET A 1 0.17 -92.81 -43.00
C MET A 1 1.07 -91.62 -43.28
N GLU A 2 1.71 -91.60 -44.46
CA GLU A 2 2.42 -90.44 -45.03
C GLU A 2 1.40 -89.32 -45.38
N PRO A 3 1.75 -88.04 -45.69
CA PRO A 3 3.00 -87.51 -46.28
C PRO A 3 3.68 -86.32 -45.52
N GLU A 4 4.99 -86.06 -45.69
CA GLU A 4 5.66 -85.18 -46.69
C GLU A 4 5.16 -83.71 -46.65
N GLN A 5 5.92 -82.78 -46.07
CA GLN A 5 6.94 -81.91 -46.69
C GLN A 5 6.46 -81.06 -47.88
N GLU A 6 6.40 -79.74 -47.66
CA GLU A 6 6.85 -78.74 -48.63
C GLU A 6 7.65 -77.63 -47.92
N ARG A 7 8.52 -76.99 -48.71
CA ARG A 7 9.85 -76.44 -48.37
C ARG A 7 9.87 -74.89 -48.29
N PRO A 8 11.02 -74.26 -47.94
CA PRO A 8 11.16 -72.97 -47.23
C PRO A 8 11.64 -71.81 -48.13
N GLU A 9 11.90 -70.64 -47.52
CA GLU A 9 12.86 -69.54 -47.85
C GLU A 9 12.46 -68.32 -46.97
N ASP A 10 13.28 -67.53 -46.27
CA ASP A 10 14.71 -67.21 -46.20
C ASP A 10 15.03 -66.71 -44.77
N GLN A 11 16.05 -67.22 -44.06
CA GLN A 11 17.40 -66.64 -43.84
C GLN A 11 17.42 -65.24 -43.17
N MET A 12 17.73 -65.21 -41.87
CA MET A 12 18.97 -64.64 -41.23
C MET A 12 18.97 -63.10 -41.21
N GLU A 13 19.06 -62.43 -40.05
CA GLU A 13 20.30 -62.27 -39.28
C GLU A 13 20.06 -62.11 -37.75
N GLU A 14 20.97 -62.70 -36.97
CA GLU A 14 21.24 -62.48 -35.53
C GLU A 14 21.92 -61.10 -35.35
N GLU A 15 22.07 -60.41 -34.23
CA GLU A 15 22.22 -60.65 -32.77
C GLU A 15 21.64 -59.39 -32.07
N ASP A 16 21.25 -59.36 -30.80
CA ASP A 16 22.17 -59.20 -29.67
C ASP A 16 21.39 -59.22 -28.34
N ARG A 17 22.10 -59.71 -27.34
CA ARG A 17 21.71 -60.06 -25.97
C ARG A 17 21.31 -58.83 -25.15
N GLY A 18 20.47 -59.05 -24.14
CA GLY A 18 20.51 -58.19 -22.96
C GLY A 18 19.29 -58.32 -22.08
N ALA A 19 19.48 -58.93 -20.91
CA ALA A 19 18.48 -59.05 -19.87
C ALA A 19 18.01 -57.67 -19.36
N GLU A 20 16.71 -57.54 -19.17
CA GLU A 20 16.05 -56.42 -18.50
C GLU A 20 16.66 -56.19 -17.10
N PRO A 21 17.31 -55.04 -16.83
CA PRO A 21 17.65 -54.68 -15.48
C PRO A 21 16.45 -53.95 -14.87
N HIS A 22 15.88 -54.55 -13.81
CA HIS A 22 15.07 -53.84 -12.84
C HIS A 22 15.89 -52.64 -12.31
N THR A 23 15.65 -51.47 -12.87
CA THR A 23 16.17 -50.21 -12.33
C THR A 23 15.08 -49.65 -11.43
N CYS A 24 15.31 -49.72 -10.12
CA CYS A 24 14.64 -48.86 -9.18
C CYS A 24 15.01 -47.42 -9.53
N VAL A 25 14.13 -46.76 -10.27
CA VAL A 25 14.22 -45.32 -10.48
C VAL A 25 13.83 -44.71 -9.13
N THR A 26 14.82 -44.50 -8.27
CA THR A 26 14.69 -43.54 -7.18
C THR A 26 14.54 -42.18 -7.85
N GLU A 27 13.29 -41.71 -7.90
CA GLU A 27 12.94 -40.31 -8.15
C GLU A 27 13.91 -39.43 -7.35
N PRO A 28 14.53 -38.40 -7.97
CA PRO A 28 15.33 -37.46 -7.22
C PRO A 28 14.40 -36.75 -6.24
N HIS A 29 14.62 -37.00 -4.94
CA HIS A 29 14.08 -36.17 -3.88
C HIS A 29 14.64 -34.76 -4.09
N VAL A 30 13.88 -33.93 -4.80
CA VAL A 30 14.07 -32.49 -4.77
C VAL A 30 13.76 -32.11 -3.34
N MET A 31 14.79 -31.78 -2.57
CA MET A 31 14.58 -31.10 -1.32
C MET A 31 14.08 -29.71 -1.70
N GLU A 32 12.79 -29.48 -1.53
CA GLU A 32 12.24 -28.13 -1.52
C GLU A 32 12.89 -27.46 -0.32
N GLU A 33 13.96 -26.70 -0.59
CA GLU A 33 14.48 -25.75 0.36
C GLU A 33 13.39 -24.70 0.51
N ASP A 34 12.60 -24.82 1.58
CA ASP A 34 11.75 -23.74 2.06
C ASP A 34 12.70 -22.58 2.38
N GLU A 35 12.97 -21.76 1.37
CA GLU A 35 13.54 -20.42 1.55
C GLU A 35 12.48 -19.63 2.32
N GLU A 36 12.50 -19.76 3.65
CA GLU A 36 11.75 -18.90 4.54
C GLU A 36 12.26 -17.48 4.28
N ASP A 37 11.50 -16.73 3.48
CA ASP A 37 11.68 -15.29 3.31
C ASP A 37 11.60 -14.65 4.70
N GLU A 38 12.75 -14.48 5.36
CA GLU A 38 12.83 -13.75 6.61
C GLU A 38 12.40 -12.31 6.35
N ALA A 39 11.16 -12.00 6.71
CA ALA A 39 10.60 -10.67 6.57
C ALA A 39 11.43 -9.69 7.41
N TYR A 40 12.27 -8.90 6.73
CA TYR A 40 13.04 -7.84 7.37
C TYR A 40 12.10 -6.72 7.82
N CYS A 41 11.68 -6.78 9.08
CA CYS A 41 10.93 -5.72 9.74
C CYS A 41 11.88 -4.78 10.48
N VAL A 42 12.02 -3.54 9.99
CA VAL A 42 12.69 -2.48 10.74
C VAL A 42 11.70 -1.90 11.75
N ASP A 43 11.96 -2.12 13.03
CA ASP A 43 11.23 -1.47 14.11
C ASP A 43 11.24 0.06 13.92
N GLY A 44 10.06 0.66 13.85
CA GLY A 44 9.91 2.10 13.68
C GLY A 44 9.91 2.61 12.23
N TYR A 45 9.97 1.72 11.22
CA TYR A 45 9.85 2.10 9.80
C TYR A 45 8.70 3.08 9.50
N PRO A 46 7.45 2.87 9.98
CA PRO A 46 6.36 3.81 9.74
C PRO A 46 6.70 5.23 10.22
N SER A 47 7.23 5.36 11.44
CA SER A 47 7.57 6.66 12.00
C SER A 47 8.68 7.37 11.24
N GLU A 48 9.69 6.64 10.77
CA GLU A 48 10.76 7.21 9.97
C GLU A 48 10.29 7.64 8.58
N LEU A 49 9.48 6.81 7.92
CA LEU A 49 8.88 7.12 6.62
C LEU A 49 8.01 8.38 6.71
N PHE A 50 7.10 8.43 7.69
CA PHE A 50 6.21 9.58 7.84
C PHE A 50 6.95 10.86 8.24
N ARG A 51 8.06 10.75 8.98
CA ARG A 51 8.97 11.88 9.21
C ARG A 51 9.58 12.37 7.90
N ALA A 52 10.10 11.48 7.06
CA ALA A 52 10.67 11.86 5.76
C ALA A 52 9.61 12.48 4.82
N LEU A 53 8.42 11.89 4.74
CA LEU A 53 7.30 12.43 3.95
C LEU A 53 6.88 13.83 4.43
N LYS A 54 6.89 14.05 5.76
CA LYS A 54 6.63 15.36 6.34
C LYS A 54 7.71 16.37 5.95
N ASP A 55 8.98 15.97 6.01
CA ASP A 55 10.11 16.83 5.61
C ASP A 55 10.02 17.19 4.11
N PHE A 56 9.63 16.24 3.25
CA PHE A 56 9.38 16.50 1.83
C PHE A 56 8.22 17.49 1.62
N ARG A 57 7.11 17.30 2.33
CA ARG A 57 5.97 18.22 2.28
C ARG A 57 6.37 19.62 2.72
N ASP A 58 7.09 19.75 3.84
CA ASP A 58 7.51 21.04 4.40
C ASP A 58 8.49 21.77 3.44
N ALA A 59 9.21 21.01 2.59
CA ALA A 59 10.04 21.51 1.51
C ALA A 59 9.34 21.62 0.13
N SER A 60 8.03 21.35 0.05
CA SER A 60 7.26 21.28 -1.21
C SER A 60 7.85 20.31 -2.26
N LEU A 61 8.56 19.28 -1.82
CA LEU A 61 9.12 18.24 -2.69
C LEU A 61 8.07 17.18 -2.96
N LEU A 62 7.99 16.75 -4.23
CA LEU A 62 7.11 15.66 -4.69
C LEU A 62 5.62 15.84 -4.36
N THR A 63 5.18 17.05 -3.98
CA THR A 63 3.76 17.33 -3.75
C THR A 63 3.00 17.49 -5.08
N ASP A 64 1.96 16.69 -5.24
CA ASP A 64 1.12 16.58 -6.44
C ASP A 64 -0.33 17.04 -6.19
N LEU A 65 -0.71 17.32 -4.95
CA LEU A 65 -2.02 17.86 -4.56
C LEU A 65 -1.90 19.24 -3.91
N THR A 66 -2.71 20.19 -4.39
CA THR A 66 -2.93 21.49 -3.76
C THR A 66 -4.39 21.62 -3.30
N LEU A 67 -4.58 21.93 -2.02
CA LEU A 67 -5.88 22.21 -1.41
C LEU A 67 -5.96 23.68 -1.07
N SER A 68 -7.02 24.36 -1.49
CA SER A 68 -7.24 25.78 -1.17
C SER A 68 -8.58 25.98 -0.46
N THR A 69 -8.58 26.78 0.59
CA THR A 69 -9.78 27.21 1.33
C THR A 69 -10.35 28.50 0.73
N ALA A 70 -11.61 28.82 1.07
CA ALA A 70 -12.31 29.98 0.52
C ALA A 70 -11.67 31.34 0.91
N ASP A 71 -10.94 31.40 2.02
CA ASP A 71 -10.18 32.56 2.48
C ASP A 71 -8.81 32.73 1.80
N GLY A 72 -8.47 31.83 0.86
CA GLY A 72 -7.26 31.88 0.06
C GLY A 72 -6.04 31.19 0.69
N ALA A 73 -6.19 30.55 1.85
CA ALA A 73 -5.11 29.68 2.35
C ALA A 73 -4.97 28.45 1.43
N SER A 74 -3.75 27.97 1.26
CA SER A 74 -3.48 26.78 0.45
C SER A 74 -2.38 25.92 1.05
N LEU A 75 -2.51 24.61 0.89
CA LEU A 75 -1.53 23.62 1.32
C LEU A 75 -1.16 22.70 0.15
N GLN A 76 0.14 22.47 -0.02
CA GLN A 76 0.68 21.47 -0.92
C GLN A 76 1.00 20.19 -0.15
N VAL A 77 0.53 19.05 -0.66
CA VAL A 77 0.67 17.74 -0.02
C VAL A 77 0.85 16.65 -1.08
N HIS A 78 1.35 15.49 -0.65
CA HIS A 78 1.28 14.24 -1.42
C HIS A 78 -0.15 13.68 -1.39
N ALA A 79 -0.69 13.35 -2.56
CA ALA A 79 -2.05 12.89 -2.72
C ALA A 79 -2.26 11.52 -2.06
N ALA A 80 -1.33 10.56 -2.12
CA ALA A 80 -1.48 9.27 -1.42
C ALA A 80 -1.61 9.48 0.08
N VAL A 81 -0.72 10.29 0.66
CA VAL A 81 -0.67 10.47 2.10
C VAL A 81 -2.01 10.99 2.61
N LEU A 82 -2.59 11.97 1.93
CA LEU A 82 -3.88 12.52 2.33
C LEU A 82 -5.05 11.59 1.95
N ALA A 83 -5.01 10.93 0.79
CA ALA A 83 -6.02 9.95 0.39
C ALA A 83 -6.06 8.72 1.31
N ALA A 84 -4.94 8.35 1.93
CA ALA A 84 -4.86 7.28 2.92
C ALA A 84 -5.73 7.56 4.15
N VAL A 85 -5.95 8.84 4.49
CA VAL A 85 -6.85 9.26 5.58
C VAL A 85 -8.20 9.81 5.09
N SER A 86 -8.32 10.21 3.82
CA SER A 86 -9.50 10.84 3.23
C SER A 86 -10.20 9.93 2.21
N SER A 87 -11.43 9.52 2.52
CA SER A 87 -12.26 8.77 1.56
C SER A 87 -12.62 9.58 0.32
N HIS A 88 -12.85 10.89 0.48
CA HIS A 88 -13.17 11.79 -0.64
C HIS A 88 -12.00 11.86 -1.64
N LEU A 89 -10.78 12.08 -1.17
CA LEU A 89 -9.61 12.16 -2.04
C LEU A 89 -9.27 10.81 -2.67
N ARG A 90 -9.42 9.71 -1.92
CA ARG A 90 -9.23 8.38 -2.49
C ARG A 90 -10.19 8.09 -3.63
N HIS A 91 -11.44 8.54 -3.54
CA HIS A 91 -12.39 8.42 -4.64
C HIS A 91 -11.96 9.27 -5.84
N ARG A 92 -11.55 10.52 -5.60
CA ARG A 92 -11.04 11.42 -6.63
C ARG A 92 -9.82 10.86 -7.36
N LEU A 93 -8.91 10.19 -6.65
CA LEU A 93 -7.74 9.55 -7.25
C LEU A 93 -8.11 8.34 -8.13
N ARG A 94 -9.19 7.62 -7.81
CA ARG A 94 -9.67 6.50 -8.66
C ARG A 94 -10.29 6.96 -9.97
N GLU A 95 -10.92 8.13 -9.95
CA GLU A 95 -11.56 8.71 -11.14
C GLU A 95 -10.58 9.46 -12.04
N ARG A 96 -9.33 9.62 -11.60
CA ARG A 96 -8.29 10.33 -12.35
C ARG A 96 -7.96 9.58 -13.64
N THR A 97 -7.94 10.32 -14.74
CA THR A 97 -7.33 9.90 -15.99
C THR A 97 -5.89 10.42 -16.06
N GLU A 98 -5.03 9.75 -16.83
CA GLU A 98 -3.55 9.91 -16.80
C GLU A 98 -3.03 11.32 -17.18
N ASP A 99 -3.89 12.21 -17.68
CA ASP A 99 -3.48 13.46 -18.37
C ASP A 99 -3.15 14.67 -17.47
N SER A 100 -3.29 14.59 -16.14
CA SER A 100 -3.02 15.74 -15.26
C SER A 100 -2.07 15.39 -14.13
N SER A 101 -0.86 15.97 -14.14
CA SER A 101 0.20 15.70 -13.16
C SER A 101 0.00 16.35 -11.79
N ARG A 102 -0.87 17.36 -11.66
CA ARG A 102 -1.16 18.03 -10.38
C ARG A 102 -2.66 18.22 -10.19
N ILE A 103 -3.13 17.90 -8.99
CA ILE A 103 -4.54 18.03 -8.60
C ILE A 103 -4.69 19.32 -7.80
N HIS A 104 -5.67 20.14 -8.17
CA HIS A 104 -6.09 21.31 -7.39
C HIS A 104 -7.52 21.14 -6.92
N ILE A 105 -7.77 21.28 -5.62
CA ILE A 105 -9.10 21.16 -5.03
C ILE A 105 -9.40 22.42 -4.22
N CYS A 106 -10.42 23.15 -4.67
CA CYS A 106 -11.01 24.24 -3.89
C CYS A 106 -12.04 23.64 -2.91
N LEU A 107 -11.81 23.85 -1.63
CA LEU A 107 -12.68 23.38 -0.56
C LEU A 107 -13.80 24.39 -0.30
N GLY A 108 -14.94 23.89 0.17
CA GLY A 108 -16.08 24.72 0.52
C GLY A 108 -15.83 25.60 1.76
N PRO A 109 -16.70 26.58 2.03
CA PRO A 109 -16.57 27.53 3.15
C PRO A 109 -16.58 26.87 4.53
N GLU A 110 -17.03 25.62 4.62
CA GLU A 110 -17.00 24.80 5.84
C GLU A 110 -15.60 24.35 6.26
N VAL A 111 -14.62 24.42 5.35
CA VAL A 111 -13.22 24.06 5.63
C VAL A 111 -12.38 25.32 5.73
N ASP A 112 -11.95 25.65 6.96
CA ASP A 112 -11.00 26.73 7.22
C ASP A 112 -9.55 26.23 7.24
N ALA A 113 -8.61 27.17 7.28
CA ALA A 113 -7.18 26.85 7.28
C ALA A 113 -6.76 25.99 8.49
N VAL A 114 -7.40 26.18 9.65
CA VAL A 114 -7.06 25.45 10.89
C VAL A 114 -7.54 24.00 10.82
N GLY A 115 -8.79 23.77 10.43
CA GLY A 115 -9.33 22.43 10.25
C GLY A 115 -8.59 21.67 9.16
N LEU A 116 -8.28 22.33 8.05
CA LEU A 116 -7.49 21.72 6.98
C LEU A 116 -6.08 21.34 7.46
N ALA A 117 -5.38 22.25 8.16
CA ALA A 117 -4.06 21.98 8.70
C ALA A 117 -4.07 20.82 9.70
N ALA A 118 -5.11 20.68 10.52
CA ALA A 118 -5.25 19.57 11.46
C ALA A 118 -5.43 18.21 10.76
N VAL A 119 -6.24 18.14 9.70
CA VAL A 119 -6.39 16.89 8.92
C VAL A 119 -5.08 16.52 8.23
N VAL A 120 -4.35 17.51 7.70
CA VAL A 120 -3.02 17.31 7.10
C VAL A 120 -2.00 16.93 8.17
N GLU A 121 -2.02 17.53 9.36
CA GLU A 121 -1.16 17.14 10.47
C GLU A 121 -1.38 15.66 10.80
N PHE A 122 -2.64 15.24 10.97
CA PHE A 122 -2.98 13.85 11.25
C PHE A 122 -2.46 12.90 10.17
N ALA A 123 -2.59 13.25 8.89
CA ALA A 123 -2.14 12.40 7.78
C ALA A 123 -0.63 12.11 7.81
N TYR A 124 0.19 13.07 8.28
CA TYR A 124 1.65 12.93 8.31
C TYR A 124 2.19 12.54 9.69
N ALA A 125 1.52 12.91 10.76
CA ALA A 125 2.02 12.73 12.12
C ALA A 125 1.28 11.64 12.90
N GLY A 126 0.06 11.26 12.50
CA GLY A 126 -0.80 10.35 13.27
C GLY A 126 -1.48 11.02 14.48
N VAL A 127 -1.35 12.33 14.63
CA VAL A 127 -1.90 13.12 15.76
C VAL A 127 -2.43 14.47 15.30
N VAL A 128 -3.29 15.08 16.10
CA VAL A 128 -3.74 16.47 15.95
C VAL A 128 -3.34 17.22 17.21
N SER A 129 -2.38 18.15 17.11
CA SER A 129 -1.84 18.85 18.28
C SER A 129 -2.78 19.94 18.78
N ALA A 130 -3.47 20.61 17.86
CA ALA A 130 -4.35 21.75 18.16
C ALA A 130 -5.81 21.32 18.32
N LEU A 131 -6.09 20.24 19.07
CA LEU A 131 -7.45 19.78 19.35
C LEU A 131 -7.91 20.26 20.74
N ASP A 132 -8.51 21.44 20.78
CA ASP A 132 -9.00 22.11 21.99
C ASP A 132 -10.46 22.60 21.77
N PRO A 133 -11.16 23.09 22.83
CA PRO A 133 -12.55 23.52 22.70
C PRO A 133 -12.81 24.61 21.64
N ASP A 134 -11.81 25.42 21.29
CA ASP A 134 -11.94 26.52 20.33
C ASP A 134 -11.65 26.07 18.88
N THR A 135 -11.02 24.91 18.69
CA THR A 135 -10.66 24.37 17.38
C THR A 135 -11.47 23.14 16.99
N VAL A 136 -11.98 22.36 17.94
CA VAL A 136 -12.58 21.04 17.71
C VAL A 136 -13.69 21.04 16.64
N GLN A 137 -14.57 22.05 16.64
CA GLN A 137 -15.65 22.14 15.66
C GLN A 137 -15.14 22.39 14.24
N ARG A 138 -14.05 23.16 14.11
CA ARG A 138 -13.43 23.49 12.82
C ARG A 138 -12.66 22.30 12.27
N VAL A 139 -11.98 21.56 13.14
CA VAL A 139 -11.32 20.28 12.80
C VAL A 139 -12.36 19.23 12.40
N GLU A 140 -13.47 19.11 13.14
CA GLU A 140 -14.54 18.16 12.81
C GLU A 140 -15.20 18.50 11.47
N ALA A 141 -15.47 19.78 11.19
CA ALA A 141 -16.02 20.23 9.92
C ALA A 141 -15.11 19.87 8.73
N ALA A 142 -13.82 20.21 8.81
CA ALA A 142 -12.84 19.87 7.78
C ALA A 142 -12.72 18.36 7.57
N ALA A 143 -12.64 17.59 8.67
CA ALA A 143 -12.55 16.15 8.63
C ALA A 143 -13.82 15.50 8.04
N GLY A 144 -15.00 16.03 8.37
CA GLY A 144 -16.27 15.60 7.80
C GLY A 144 -16.33 15.81 6.30
N THR A 145 -15.97 17.01 5.83
CA THR A 145 -15.94 17.35 4.39
C THR A 145 -14.95 16.49 3.61
N LEU A 146 -13.75 16.27 4.17
CA LEU A 146 -12.72 15.44 3.54
C LEU A 146 -12.99 13.94 3.72
N GLY A 147 -14.01 13.54 4.49
CA GLY A 147 -14.29 12.14 4.80
C GLY A 147 -13.15 11.45 5.54
N ALA A 148 -12.50 12.16 6.47
CA ALA A 148 -11.44 11.70 7.35
C ALA A 148 -12.01 11.18 8.69
N CYS A 149 -12.67 10.01 8.64
CA CYS A 149 -13.43 9.47 9.77
C CYS A 149 -12.62 9.35 11.07
N ARG A 150 -11.35 8.93 11.01
CA ARG A 150 -10.48 8.81 12.19
C ARG A 150 -10.26 10.16 12.90
N VAL A 151 -10.22 11.26 12.14
CA VAL A 151 -10.13 12.62 12.70
C VAL A 151 -11.46 13.06 13.30
N VAL A 152 -12.58 12.74 12.66
CA VAL A 152 -13.92 13.00 13.23
C VAL A 152 -14.10 12.26 14.56
N GLU A 153 -13.66 11.00 14.64
CA GLU A 153 -13.67 10.22 15.88
C GLU A 153 -12.79 10.84 16.96
N LEU A 154 -11.62 11.38 16.60
CA LEU A 154 -10.76 12.13 17.50
C LEU A 154 -11.48 13.35 18.11
N CYS A 155 -12.21 14.12 17.30
CA CYS A 155 -12.97 15.29 17.77
C CYS A 155 -14.08 14.96 18.77
N ARG A 156 -14.63 13.73 18.71
CA ARG A 156 -15.76 13.29 19.53
C ARG A 156 -15.35 12.56 20.80
N ARG A 157 -14.05 12.27 20.98
CA ARG A 157 -13.58 11.58 22.20
C ARG A 157 -13.85 12.48 23.41
N PRO A 158 -14.49 11.95 24.47
CA PRO A 158 -14.64 12.70 25.71
C PRO A 158 -13.24 13.06 26.21
N GLY A 159 -13.08 14.32 26.65
CA GLY A 159 -11.80 14.85 27.12
C GLY A 159 -11.17 13.86 28.11
N ARG A 160 -9.92 13.43 27.82
CA ARG A 160 -9.17 12.36 28.51
C ARG A 160 -9.58 12.20 29.98
N GLY A 161 -10.55 11.33 30.23
CA GLY A 161 -11.07 11.01 31.56
C GLY A 161 -10.74 9.56 31.88
N GLU A 162 -9.92 9.37 32.91
CA GLU A 162 -9.77 8.16 33.74
C GLU A 162 -9.62 6.79 33.05
N GLY A 163 -9.02 6.76 31.85
CA GLY A 163 -8.41 5.54 31.30
C GLY A 163 -6.92 5.48 31.63
N GLU A 164 -6.32 4.28 31.65
CA GLU A 164 -4.86 4.13 31.73
C GLU A 164 -4.18 5.08 30.73
N PRO A 165 -3.11 5.78 31.12
CA PRO A 165 -2.44 6.70 30.23
C PRO A 165 -1.77 5.91 29.11
N GLU A 166 -2.45 5.77 27.98
CA GLU A 166 -1.81 5.42 26.71
C GLU A 166 -0.65 6.40 26.51
N LYS A 167 0.57 5.87 26.36
CA LYS A 167 1.72 6.71 26.07
C LYS A 167 1.43 7.44 24.76
N PRO A 168 1.52 8.79 24.71
CA PRO A 168 1.17 9.56 23.53
C PRO A 168 1.83 9.05 22.23
N GLY A 169 3.05 8.50 22.34
CA GLY A 169 3.81 7.96 21.22
C GLY A 169 3.33 6.61 20.68
N ASP A 170 2.65 5.78 21.48
CA ASP A 170 2.22 4.44 21.03
C ASP A 170 1.04 4.57 20.07
N ARG A 171 0.07 5.41 20.42
CA ARG A 171 -1.08 5.69 19.56
C ARG A 171 -0.70 6.43 18.28
N GLN A 172 0.25 7.35 18.36
CA GLN A 172 0.79 8.03 17.17
C GLN A 172 1.34 7.02 16.16
N LYS A 173 2.14 6.06 16.64
CA LYS A 173 2.73 5.00 15.81
C LYS A 173 1.65 4.11 15.19
N GLU A 174 0.65 3.72 15.97
CA GLU A 174 -0.48 2.94 15.48
C GLU A 174 -1.22 3.66 14.34
N GLU A 175 -1.48 4.96 14.47
CA GLU A 175 -2.15 5.73 13.42
C GLU A 175 -1.30 5.86 12.14
N GLN A 176 0.03 5.96 12.29
CA GLN A 176 0.98 5.92 11.18
C GLN A 176 0.98 4.55 10.50
N GLU A 177 0.98 3.45 11.25
CA GLU A 177 0.87 2.09 10.69
C GLU A 177 -0.43 1.88 9.91
N VAL A 178 -1.56 2.32 10.46
CA VAL A 178 -2.86 2.25 9.77
C VAL A 178 -2.82 3.05 8.47
N THR A 179 -2.19 4.22 8.48
CA THR A 179 -2.05 5.07 7.30
C THR A 179 -1.13 4.43 6.26
N LEU A 180 0.00 3.82 6.67
CA LEU A 180 0.90 3.08 5.78
C LEU A 180 0.18 1.91 5.10
N ARG A 181 -0.53 1.07 5.86
CA ARG A 181 -1.33 -0.05 5.30
C ARG A 181 -2.35 0.44 4.27
N ALA A 182 -2.92 1.63 4.49
CA ALA A 182 -3.85 2.23 3.54
C ALA A 182 -3.16 2.71 2.25
N ILE A 183 -1.92 3.21 2.32
CA ILE A 183 -1.10 3.55 1.15
C ILE A 183 -0.71 2.28 0.37
N GLU A 184 -0.25 1.24 1.06
CA GLU A 184 0.12 -0.05 0.45
C GLU A 184 -1.05 -0.70 -0.28
N LYS A 185 -2.25 -0.62 0.31
CA LYS A 185 -3.48 -1.07 -0.33
C LYS A 185 -3.80 -0.25 -1.57
N MET A 186 -3.73 1.09 -1.48
CA MET A 186 -3.96 1.96 -2.63
C MET A 186 -3.01 1.64 -3.77
N ARG A 187 -1.73 1.42 -3.48
CA ARG A 187 -0.74 1.01 -4.47
C ARG A 187 -1.07 -0.33 -5.12
N SER A 188 -1.45 -1.33 -4.32
CA SER A 188 -1.91 -2.64 -4.83
C SER A 188 -3.14 -2.51 -5.74
N ASP A 189 -4.05 -1.61 -5.37
CA ASP A 189 -5.26 -1.26 -6.14
C ASP A 189 -4.96 -0.29 -7.32
N LYS A 190 -3.70 0.10 -7.53
CA LYS A 190 -3.24 1.09 -8.53
C LYS A 190 -3.94 2.45 -8.44
N VAL A 191 -4.30 2.87 -7.23
CA VAL A 191 -4.94 4.16 -6.96
C VAL A 191 -3.88 5.21 -6.64
N GLY A 192 -3.80 6.24 -7.47
CA GLY A 192 -2.88 7.37 -7.26
C GLY A 192 -1.47 7.15 -7.82
N CYS A 193 -1.13 5.94 -8.28
CA CYS A 193 0.19 5.66 -8.84
C CYS A 193 0.46 6.51 -10.10
N ASP A 194 1.58 7.21 -10.12
CA ASP A 194 2.03 8.06 -11.23
C ASP A 194 3.39 7.63 -11.82
N VAL A 195 4.05 6.65 -11.20
CA VAL A 195 5.30 6.06 -11.69
C VAL A 195 5.18 4.53 -11.85
N VAL A 196 5.90 4.01 -12.84
CA VAL A 196 6.10 2.57 -13.05
C VAL A 196 7.60 2.29 -13.02
N LEU A 197 8.01 1.43 -12.09
CA LEU A 197 9.37 0.92 -12.00
C LEU A 197 9.44 -0.40 -12.74
N GLU A 198 10.28 -0.48 -13.77
CA GLU A 198 10.52 -1.69 -14.55
C GLU A 198 11.85 -2.32 -14.14
N ALA A 199 11.83 -3.62 -13.90
CA ALA A 199 13.02 -4.41 -13.60
C ALA A 199 12.99 -5.72 -14.40
N ILE A 200 14.13 -6.41 -14.47
CA ILE A 200 14.19 -7.75 -15.08
C ILE A 200 13.27 -8.65 -14.26
N GLY A 201 12.17 -9.11 -14.88
CA GLY A 201 11.19 -10.00 -14.24
C GLY A 201 9.87 -9.35 -13.82
N GLY A 202 9.68 -8.03 -13.98
CA GLY A 202 8.37 -7.43 -13.72
C GLY A 202 8.33 -5.91 -13.69
N SER A 203 7.13 -5.37 -13.44
CA SER A 203 6.90 -3.94 -13.24
C SER A 203 6.11 -3.68 -11.97
N LEU A 204 6.38 -2.52 -11.35
CA LEU A 204 5.83 -2.12 -10.07
C LEU A 204 5.29 -0.70 -10.17
N HIS A 205 4.04 -0.50 -9.74
CA HIS A 205 3.44 0.84 -9.74
C HIS A 205 3.74 1.53 -8.41
N GLY A 206 3.97 2.84 -8.43
CA GLY A 206 4.28 3.66 -7.26
C GLY A 206 3.78 5.10 -7.39
N GLU A 207 3.95 5.85 -6.30
CA GLU A 207 3.80 7.30 -6.15
C GLU A 207 5.12 7.87 -5.60
#